data_AF-A0A7X1DKG3-F1
#
_entry.id   AF-A0A7X1DKG3-F1
#
_cell.length_a   1.000
_cell.length_b   1.000
_cell.length_c   1.000
_cell.angle_alpha   90.00
_cell.angle_beta   90.00
_cell.angle_gamma   90.00
#
_symmetry.space_group_name_H-M   'P 1'
#
loop_
_entity.id
_entity.type
_entity.pdbx_description
1 polymer ?
#
loop_
_entity_poly.entity_id
_entity_poly.type
_entity_poly.pdbx_seq_one_letter_code
_entity_poly.pdbx_strand_id
1 'polypeptide(L)'
;MKNGYFVISLDFELRWGSYSWDANHTYDSHIVGARKAIPVILKTFASYQVHATWATVGALFAPSKAAILDANKQHFNNTSTPQIESFLKECTTLGENESEDPAHYALSLIEKISATEHQEIGLHTYSHFYCLDNKDAEQAFQNDTRAALMMMNAQNIEPKSFVFPRNQFNPALLNTLKEHGMHTVRGNEKHSLYREREGRERKLHRALRLMDAYVNISGQHTFAPDNCVEQDMINIPSSRFLRPYAKQASFLEPLKLYRIKKAMRHASQRGEVFHLWFHPHNFGTNIKENIAMLQEICQYYEDLQNEFGFESVTMQELAQKLARKEVIL
;
A
#
# COMPACT_ATOMS: atom_id res chain seq x y z
N MET A 1 8.65 -7.32 28.73
CA MET A 1 7.43 -6.61 28.30
C MET A 1 7.19 -6.95 26.84
N LYS A 2 5.94 -7.14 26.38
CA LYS A 2 5.66 -7.31 24.94
C LYS A 2 5.61 -5.91 24.31
N ASN A 3 6.55 -5.58 23.44
CA ASN A 3 6.54 -4.34 22.67
C ASN A 3 5.39 -4.37 21.65
N GLY A 4 4.72 -3.23 21.45
CA GLY A 4 3.77 -3.05 20.36
C GLY A 4 4.47 -2.58 19.09
N TYR A 5 3.81 -2.69 17.94
CA TYR A 5 4.41 -2.34 16.64
C TYR A 5 3.60 -1.30 15.87
N PHE A 6 4.31 -0.34 15.29
CA PHE A 6 3.78 0.62 14.34
C PHE A 6 4.19 0.24 12.92
N VAL A 7 3.21 -0.10 12.08
CA VAL A 7 3.43 -0.47 10.67
C VAL A 7 2.85 0.63 9.79
N ILE A 8 3.61 1.06 8.78
CA ILE A 8 3.10 1.92 7.71
C ILE A 8 3.24 1.20 6.37
N SER A 9 2.16 1.15 5.58
CA SER A 9 2.24 0.76 4.17
C SER A 9 1.69 1.82 3.23
N LEU A 10 2.31 1.97 2.07
CA LEU A 10 1.94 2.93 1.04
C LEU A 10 1.65 2.21 -0.27
N ASP A 11 0.47 2.43 -0.84
CA ASP A 11 0.08 1.87 -2.13
C ASP A 11 0.59 2.82 -3.23
N PHE A 12 1.76 2.49 -3.78
CA PHE A 12 2.46 3.27 -4.80
C PHE A 12 2.04 2.84 -6.21
N GLU A 13 1.02 3.51 -6.73
CA GLU A 13 0.33 3.11 -7.97
C GLU A 13 0.34 4.16 -9.10
N LEU A 14 0.45 5.45 -8.76
CA LEU A 14 0.25 6.57 -9.70
C LEU A 14 -0.94 6.35 -10.65
N ARG A 15 -0.77 6.53 -11.97
CA ARG A 15 -1.86 6.37 -12.95
C ARG A 15 -2.39 4.94 -13.03
N TRP A 16 -1.57 3.94 -12.73
CA TRP A 16 -2.00 2.54 -12.75
C TRP A 16 -3.10 2.25 -11.72
N GLY A 17 -3.21 3.07 -10.67
CA GLY A 17 -4.34 3.02 -9.73
C GLY A 17 -5.66 3.57 -10.27
N SER A 18 -5.60 4.41 -11.32
CA SER A 18 -6.73 5.26 -11.75
C SER A 18 -7.15 5.16 -13.21
N TYR A 19 -6.37 4.50 -14.08
CA TYR A 19 -6.68 4.37 -15.51
C TYR A 19 -8.09 3.82 -15.78
N SER A 20 -8.61 2.94 -14.91
CA SER A 20 -9.92 2.32 -15.08
C SER A 20 -11.12 3.22 -14.73
N TRP A 21 -10.91 4.27 -13.92
CA TRP A 21 -12.01 5.11 -13.40
C TRP A 21 -11.86 6.61 -13.68
N ASP A 22 -10.68 7.08 -14.10
CA ASP A 22 -10.40 8.49 -14.44
C ASP A 22 -9.92 8.67 -15.89
N ALA A 23 -10.70 8.17 -16.85
CA ALA A 23 -10.38 8.29 -18.28
C ALA A 23 -10.28 9.74 -18.80
N ASN A 24 -10.84 10.71 -18.06
CA ASN A 24 -10.80 12.13 -18.41
C ASN A 24 -9.66 12.90 -17.71
N HIS A 25 -8.75 12.21 -17.01
CA HIS A 25 -7.59 12.84 -16.38
C HIS A 25 -7.95 13.96 -15.39
N THR A 26 -9.07 13.81 -14.69
CA THR A 26 -9.57 14.81 -13.72
C THR A 26 -8.76 14.79 -12.41
N TYR A 27 -7.97 13.75 -12.19
CA TYR A 27 -7.21 13.51 -10.96
C TYR A 27 -5.69 13.73 -11.12
N ASP A 28 -5.23 14.19 -12.27
CA ASP A 28 -3.81 14.30 -12.64
C ASP A 28 -2.95 15.13 -11.68
N SER A 29 -3.53 16.17 -11.08
CA SER A 29 -2.84 17.00 -10.09
C SER A 29 -2.36 16.21 -8.87
N HIS A 30 -3.10 15.17 -8.48
CA HIS A 30 -2.72 14.27 -7.39
C HIS A 30 -1.62 13.30 -7.83
N ILE A 31 -1.77 12.72 -9.02
CA ILE A 31 -0.82 11.76 -9.58
C ILE A 31 0.55 12.41 -9.80
N VAL A 32 0.60 13.51 -10.56
CA VAL A 32 1.86 14.22 -10.83
C VAL A 32 2.40 14.89 -9.57
N GLY A 33 1.51 15.39 -8.71
CA GLY A 33 1.88 15.97 -7.42
C GLY A 33 2.59 14.98 -6.48
N ALA A 34 2.33 13.67 -6.61
CA ALA A 34 3.01 12.63 -5.84
C ALA A 34 4.54 12.72 -5.97
N ARG A 35 5.05 13.12 -7.15
CA ARG A 35 6.49 13.31 -7.39
C ARG A 35 7.14 14.35 -6.50
N LYS A 36 6.35 15.34 -6.04
CA LYS A 36 6.78 16.35 -5.07
C LYS A 36 6.56 15.88 -3.63
N ALA A 37 5.48 15.13 -3.38
CA ALA A 37 5.14 14.64 -2.04
C ALA A 37 6.09 13.54 -1.55
N ILE A 38 6.41 12.55 -2.40
CA ILE A 38 7.20 11.36 -2.02
C ILE A 38 8.58 11.72 -1.41
N PRO A 39 9.39 12.61 -2.01
CA PRO A 39 10.67 13.01 -1.40
C PRO A 39 10.50 13.63 -0.01
N VAL A 40 9.41 14.36 0.22
CA VAL A 40 9.12 14.96 1.54
C VAL A 40 8.63 13.91 2.53
N ILE A 41 7.81 12.95 2.09
CA ILE A 41 7.41 11.78 2.90
C ILE A 41 8.65 11.00 3.35
N LEU A 42 9.56 10.66 2.42
CA LEU A 42 10.81 9.94 2.73
C LEU A 42 11.66 10.72 3.74
N LYS A 43 11.80 12.04 3.56
CA LYS A 43 12.50 12.89 4.52
C LYS A 43 11.84 12.87 5.90
N THR A 44 10.51 12.92 5.96
CA THR A 44 9.76 12.83 7.21
C THR A 44 10.02 11.48 7.89
N PHE A 45 9.89 10.37 7.17
CA PHE A 45 10.16 9.03 7.73
C PHE A 45 11.59 8.89 8.22
N ALA A 46 12.60 9.31 7.44
CA ALA A 46 13.99 9.28 7.87
C ALA A 46 14.26 10.12 9.13
N SER A 47 13.65 11.31 9.23
CA SER A 47 13.84 12.20 10.39
C SER A 47 13.33 11.60 11.70
N TYR A 48 12.30 10.75 11.62
CA TYR A 48 11.69 10.08 12.77
C TYR A 48 12.06 8.59 12.86
N GLN A 49 13.01 8.12 12.03
CA GLN A 49 13.41 6.70 11.96
C GLN A 49 12.21 5.76 11.79
N VAL A 50 11.24 6.16 10.96
CA VAL A 50 10.03 5.39 10.67
C VAL A 50 10.29 4.42 9.53
N HIS A 51 9.98 3.16 9.80
CA HIS A 51 10.02 2.08 8.84
C HIS A 51 8.70 2.01 8.08
N ALA A 52 8.75 1.87 6.75
CA ALA A 52 7.55 1.78 5.93
C ALA A 52 7.71 0.86 4.71
N THR A 53 6.61 0.24 4.29
CA THR A 53 6.53 -0.63 3.12
C THR A 53 5.84 0.08 1.97
N TRP A 54 6.50 0.18 0.82
CA TRP A 54 5.99 0.79 -0.41
C TRP A 54 5.53 -0.31 -1.35
N ALA A 55 4.24 -0.67 -1.27
CA ALA A 55 3.64 -1.64 -2.16
C ALA A 55 3.49 -1.01 -3.56
N THR A 56 4.36 -1.43 -4.48
CA THR A 56 4.59 -0.74 -5.74
C THR A 56 4.03 -1.54 -6.91
N VAL A 57 3.30 -0.86 -7.80
CA VAL A 57 2.81 -1.48 -9.05
C VAL A 57 3.99 -1.78 -9.97
N GLY A 58 4.08 -3.02 -10.45
CA GLY A 58 5.20 -3.54 -11.24
C GLY A 58 5.47 -2.75 -12.53
N ALA A 59 4.44 -2.22 -13.18
CA ALA A 59 4.62 -1.39 -14.38
C ALA A 59 5.38 -0.08 -14.10
N LEU A 60 5.41 0.43 -12.86
CA LEU A 60 6.16 1.65 -12.49
C LEU A 60 7.69 1.48 -12.61
N PHE A 61 8.18 0.24 -12.56
CA PHE A 61 9.60 -0.10 -12.68
C PHE A 61 10.12 -0.06 -14.11
N ALA A 62 9.23 0.06 -15.11
CA ALA A 62 9.64 0.06 -16.50
C ALA A 62 10.46 1.32 -16.84
N PRO A 63 11.60 1.19 -17.53
CA PRO A 63 12.39 2.33 -17.97
C PRO A 63 11.82 3.03 -19.22
N SER A 64 10.94 2.35 -19.96
CA SER A 64 10.38 2.86 -21.22
C SER A 64 9.09 2.16 -21.61
N LYS A 65 8.40 2.72 -22.60
CA LYS A 65 7.23 2.12 -23.26
C LYS A 65 7.56 0.76 -23.86
N ALA A 66 8.70 0.65 -24.55
CA ALA A 66 9.13 -0.60 -25.17
C ALA A 66 9.22 -1.73 -24.14
N ALA A 67 9.77 -1.46 -22.95
CA ALA A 67 9.85 -2.46 -21.88
C ALA A 67 8.46 -2.96 -21.43
N ILE A 68 7.49 -2.06 -21.28
CA ILE A 68 6.09 -2.43 -20.95
C ILE A 68 5.50 -3.30 -22.07
N LEU A 69 5.67 -2.91 -23.33
CA LEU A 69 5.12 -3.66 -24.47
C LEU A 69 5.74 -5.06 -24.59
N ASP A 70 7.05 -5.19 -24.35
CA ASP A 70 7.74 -6.49 -24.36
C ASP A 70 7.25 -7.40 -23.23
N ALA A 71 7.12 -6.87 -22.01
CA ALA A 71 6.53 -7.60 -20.89
C ALA A 71 5.09 -8.03 -21.17
N ASN A 72 4.31 -7.14 -21.77
CA ASN A 72 2.92 -7.42 -22.12
C ASN A 72 2.82 -8.53 -23.16
N LYS A 73 3.69 -8.51 -24.18
CA LYS A 73 3.77 -9.56 -25.19
C LYS A 73 4.16 -10.90 -24.57
N GLN A 74 5.08 -10.90 -23.61
CA GLN A 74 5.54 -12.12 -22.96
C GLN A 74 4.48 -12.75 -22.06
N HIS A 75 3.71 -11.94 -21.33
CA HIS A 75 2.85 -12.43 -20.25
C HIS A 75 1.34 -12.38 -20.54
N PHE A 76 0.86 -11.54 -21.47
CA PHE A 76 -0.59 -11.32 -21.67
C PHE A 76 -1.11 -11.62 -23.08
N ASN A 77 -0.29 -12.08 -24.03
CA ASN A 77 -0.71 -12.34 -25.42
C ASN A 77 -1.96 -13.23 -25.56
N ASN A 78 -2.19 -14.14 -24.62
CA ASN A 78 -3.33 -15.08 -24.63
C ASN A 78 -4.32 -14.84 -23.48
N THR A 79 -4.31 -13.64 -22.88
CA THR A 79 -5.15 -13.33 -21.71
C THR A 79 -6.40 -12.56 -22.13
N SER A 80 -7.58 -13.16 -21.94
CA SER A 80 -8.88 -12.56 -22.26
C SER A 80 -9.61 -12.00 -21.03
N THR A 81 -8.86 -11.58 -20.01
CA THR A 81 -9.44 -11.01 -18.79
C THR A 81 -9.78 -9.53 -19.06
N PRO A 82 -11.05 -9.09 -18.92
CA PRO A 82 -11.45 -7.72 -19.30
C PRO A 82 -10.64 -6.60 -18.65
N GLN A 83 -10.19 -6.79 -17.40
CA GLN A 83 -9.33 -5.82 -16.74
C GLN A 83 -7.94 -5.73 -17.39
N ILE A 84 -7.36 -6.87 -17.78
CA ILE A 84 -6.07 -6.90 -18.48
C ILE A 84 -6.21 -6.24 -19.85
N GLU A 85 -7.31 -6.46 -20.58
CA GLU A 85 -7.58 -5.75 -21.84
C GLU A 85 -7.63 -4.23 -21.65
N SER A 86 -8.26 -3.75 -20.58
CA SER A 86 -8.27 -2.31 -20.25
C SER A 86 -6.88 -1.78 -19.93
N PHE A 87 -6.05 -2.55 -19.22
CA PHE A 87 -4.66 -2.18 -18.93
C PHE A 87 -3.81 -2.15 -20.22
N LEU A 88 -3.94 -3.16 -21.08
CA LEU A 88 -3.22 -3.21 -22.36
C LEU A 88 -3.62 -2.06 -23.27
N LYS A 89 -4.89 -1.64 -23.25
CA LYS A 89 -5.35 -0.45 -23.97
C LYS A 89 -4.66 0.82 -23.45
N GLU A 90 -4.58 1.01 -22.14
CA GLU A 90 -3.85 2.15 -21.53
C GLU A 90 -2.37 2.16 -21.99
N CYS A 91 -1.75 0.98 -22.08
CA CYS A 91 -0.35 0.86 -22.50
C CYS A 91 -0.08 1.36 -23.95
N THR A 92 -1.11 1.47 -24.80
CA THR A 92 -0.96 1.95 -26.18
C THR A 92 -0.69 3.46 -26.25
N THR A 93 -1.16 4.22 -25.27
CA THR A 93 -1.11 5.68 -25.23
C THR A 93 0.02 6.25 -24.38
N LEU A 94 0.90 5.41 -23.85
CA LEU A 94 2.04 5.83 -23.02
C LEU A 94 3.00 6.73 -23.80
N GLY A 95 3.58 7.72 -23.10
CA GLY A 95 4.81 8.38 -23.54
C GLY A 95 6.02 7.45 -23.45
N GLU A 96 7.14 7.84 -24.04
CA GLU A 96 8.27 6.91 -24.25
C GLU A 96 8.97 6.50 -22.94
N ASN A 97 8.99 7.38 -21.94
CA ASN A 97 9.70 7.18 -20.68
C ASN A 97 9.20 8.13 -19.57
N GLU A 98 9.82 8.07 -18.40
CA GLU A 98 9.46 8.85 -17.22
C GLU A 98 9.51 10.38 -17.39
N SER A 99 10.37 10.90 -18.26
CA SER A 99 10.44 12.34 -18.51
C SER A 99 9.23 12.83 -19.32
N GLU A 100 8.74 12.01 -20.24
CA GLU A 100 7.59 12.35 -21.11
C GLU A 100 6.26 12.00 -20.45
N ASP A 101 6.22 10.91 -19.67
CA ASP A 101 5.02 10.42 -19.01
C ASP A 101 5.26 10.17 -17.50
N PRO A 102 5.40 11.26 -16.71
CA PRO A 102 5.68 11.16 -15.28
C PRO A 102 4.54 10.55 -14.46
N ALA A 103 3.38 10.26 -15.08
CA ALA A 103 2.22 9.68 -14.42
C ALA A 103 2.23 8.14 -14.46
N HIS A 104 2.87 7.53 -15.46
CA HIS A 104 2.92 6.07 -15.64
C HIS A 104 4.25 5.43 -15.27
N TYR A 105 5.34 6.18 -15.27
CA TYR A 105 6.66 5.68 -14.87
C TYR A 105 7.11 6.34 -13.57
N ALA A 106 7.93 5.64 -12.79
CA ALA A 106 8.44 6.17 -11.54
C ALA A 106 9.80 5.60 -11.10
N LEU A 107 10.62 5.12 -12.04
CA LEU A 107 11.87 4.47 -11.72
C LEU A 107 12.77 5.36 -10.84
N SER A 108 12.87 6.66 -11.15
CA SER A 108 13.65 7.61 -10.34
C SER A 108 13.12 7.81 -8.91
N LEU A 109 11.83 7.57 -8.66
CA LEU A 109 11.24 7.61 -7.32
C LEU A 109 11.46 6.29 -6.59
N ILE A 110 11.36 5.17 -7.29
CA ILE A 110 11.66 3.83 -6.75
C ILE A 110 13.11 3.76 -6.27
N GLU A 111 14.06 4.28 -7.05
CA GLU A 111 15.47 4.39 -6.65
C GLU A 111 15.63 5.21 -5.36
N LYS A 112 14.94 6.34 -5.23
CA LYS A 112 14.97 7.17 -4.02
C LYS A 112 14.38 6.44 -2.81
N ILE A 113 13.29 5.71 -2.99
CA ILE A 113 12.67 4.89 -1.95
C ILE A 113 13.68 3.82 -1.50
N SER A 114 14.23 3.06 -2.44
CA SER A 114 15.20 1.99 -2.16
C SER A 114 16.49 2.49 -1.51
N ALA A 115 16.91 3.72 -1.81
CA ALA A 115 18.10 4.34 -1.22
C ALA A 115 17.86 4.97 0.16
N THR A 116 16.60 5.07 0.59
CA THR A 116 16.25 5.59 1.92
C THR A 116 16.22 4.45 2.93
N GLU A 117 16.94 4.60 4.03
CA GLU A 117 16.95 3.58 5.09
C GLU A 117 15.54 3.26 5.60
N HIS A 118 15.34 1.99 5.96
CA HIS A 118 14.09 1.49 6.55
C HIS A 118 12.86 1.56 5.63
N GLN A 119 13.06 1.75 4.32
CA GLN A 119 11.99 1.72 3.33
C GLN A 119 12.01 0.40 2.56
N GLU A 120 11.04 -0.46 2.83
CA GLU A 120 10.84 -1.71 2.09
C GLU A 120 10.09 -1.44 0.78
N ILE A 121 10.46 -2.12 -0.31
CA ILE A 121 9.67 -2.17 -1.54
C ILE A 121 8.89 -3.50 -1.58
N GLY A 122 7.56 -3.40 -1.51
CA GLY A 122 6.63 -4.52 -1.65
C GLY A 122 5.99 -4.57 -3.04
N LEU A 123 5.33 -5.68 -3.37
CA LEU A 123 4.63 -5.85 -4.64
C LEU A 123 3.15 -5.45 -4.54
N HIS A 124 2.66 -4.73 -5.55
CA HIS A 124 1.25 -4.35 -5.71
C HIS A 124 0.69 -4.74 -7.08
N THR A 125 0.99 -5.97 -7.54
CA THR A 125 0.71 -6.51 -8.90
C THR A 125 1.41 -5.71 -10.02
N TYR A 126 1.41 -6.22 -11.25
CA TYR A 126 1.98 -5.51 -12.40
C TYR A 126 1.01 -4.48 -12.97
N SER A 127 -0.25 -4.87 -13.17
CA SER A 127 -1.26 -4.07 -13.85
C SER A 127 -2.25 -3.38 -12.89
N HIS A 128 -1.99 -3.40 -11.58
CA HIS A 128 -2.98 -3.07 -10.54
C HIS A 128 -4.23 -3.99 -10.63
N PHE A 129 -3.99 -5.31 -10.66
CA PHE A 129 -4.97 -6.38 -10.90
C PHE A 129 -6.00 -6.58 -9.75
N TYR A 130 -7.29 -6.62 -10.08
CA TYR A 130 -8.41 -6.72 -9.14
C TYR A 130 -8.67 -8.19 -8.80
N CYS A 131 -8.07 -8.63 -7.70
CA CYS A 131 -7.97 -10.04 -7.32
C CYS A 131 -9.29 -10.70 -6.90
N LEU A 132 -10.34 -9.93 -6.58
CA LEU A 132 -11.68 -10.48 -6.31
C LEU A 132 -12.61 -10.34 -7.51
N ASP A 133 -12.50 -9.24 -8.26
CA ASP A 133 -13.32 -9.04 -9.46
C ASP A 133 -12.97 -10.02 -10.59
N ASN A 134 -11.78 -10.63 -10.53
CA ASN A 134 -11.29 -11.63 -11.49
C ASN A 134 -10.93 -12.96 -10.82
N LYS A 135 -11.68 -13.39 -9.80
CA LYS A 135 -11.39 -14.60 -9.01
C LYS A 135 -11.24 -15.90 -9.84
N ASP A 136 -11.86 -15.97 -11.01
CA ASP A 136 -11.79 -17.12 -11.93
C ASP A 136 -10.65 -16.99 -12.95
N ALA A 137 -9.78 -15.97 -12.81
CA ALA A 137 -8.68 -15.67 -13.72
C ALA A 137 -7.30 -15.90 -13.07
N GLU A 138 -7.13 -17.04 -12.37
CA GLU A 138 -5.88 -17.39 -11.69
C GLU A 138 -4.66 -17.34 -12.61
N GLN A 139 -4.78 -17.84 -13.84
CA GLN A 139 -3.70 -17.78 -14.83
C GLN A 139 -3.31 -16.33 -15.18
N ALA A 140 -4.28 -15.42 -15.24
CA ALA A 140 -4.01 -14.00 -15.48
C ALA A 140 -3.27 -13.37 -14.29
N PHE A 141 -3.64 -13.71 -13.06
CA PHE A 141 -2.93 -13.29 -11.86
C PHE A 141 -1.51 -13.83 -11.79
N GLN A 142 -1.28 -15.09 -12.15
CA GLN A 142 0.07 -15.67 -12.25
C GLN A 142 0.92 -14.93 -13.29
N ASN A 143 0.35 -14.64 -14.46
CA ASN A 143 1.05 -13.91 -15.51
C ASN A 143 1.37 -12.47 -15.10
N ASP A 144 0.43 -11.80 -14.44
CA ASP A 144 0.63 -10.47 -13.87
C ASP A 144 1.75 -10.46 -12.81
N THR A 145 1.73 -11.41 -11.89
CA THR A 145 2.78 -11.57 -10.87
C THR A 145 4.15 -11.76 -11.52
N ARG A 146 4.26 -12.63 -12.55
CA ARG A 146 5.52 -12.86 -13.28
C ARG A 146 6.00 -11.61 -14.01
N ALA A 147 5.09 -10.86 -14.64
CA ALA A 147 5.45 -9.60 -15.29
C ALA A 147 5.98 -8.58 -14.28
N ALA A 148 5.37 -8.49 -13.10
CA ALA A 148 5.85 -7.60 -12.04
C ALA A 148 7.25 -7.98 -11.57
N LEU A 149 7.46 -9.26 -11.26
CA LEU A 149 8.75 -9.76 -10.80
C LEU A 149 9.84 -9.60 -11.86
N MET A 150 9.51 -9.76 -13.15
CA MET A 150 10.45 -9.47 -14.23
C MET A 150 10.95 -8.01 -14.17
N MET A 151 10.04 -7.05 -13.98
CA MET A 151 10.41 -5.63 -13.88
C MET A 151 11.19 -5.31 -12.60
N MET A 152 10.78 -5.87 -11.46
CA MET A 152 11.46 -5.65 -10.17
C MET A 152 12.85 -6.28 -10.15
N ASN A 153 13.01 -7.49 -10.70
CA ASN A 153 14.30 -8.17 -10.80
C ASN A 153 15.28 -7.43 -11.72
N ALA A 154 14.80 -6.76 -12.77
CA ALA A 154 15.63 -5.90 -13.60
C ALA A 154 16.24 -4.72 -12.82
N GLN A 155 15.66 -4.38 -11.66
CA GLN A 155 16.17 -3.39 -10.71
C GLN A 155 16.85 -4.03 -9.48
N ASN A 156 17.11 -5.34 -9.51
CA ASN A 156 17.66 -6.13 -8.40
C ASN A 156 16.78 -6.09 -7.12
N ILE A 157 15.47 -5.98 -7.27
CA ILE A 157 14.53 -5.94 -6.16
C ILE A 157 13.71 -7.24 -6.14
N GLU A 158 13.81 -7.98 -5.04
CA GLU A 158 12.98 -9.15 -4.77
C GLU A 158 11.97 -8.85 -3.64
N PRO A 159 10.70 -8.59 -3.96
CA PRO A 159 9.71 -8.27 -2.93
C PRO A 159 9.41 -9.49 -2.07
N LYS A 160 9.29 -9.29 -0.75
CA LYS A 160 8.85 -10.33 0.21
C LYS A 160 7.45 -10.07 0.76
N SER A 161 6.97 -8.83 0.66
CA SER A 161 5.61 -8.44 1.00
C SER A 161 4.75 -8.14 -0.23
N PHE A 162 3.45 -8.37 -0.09
CA PHE A 162 2.44 -8.15 -1.12
C PHE A 162 1.23 -7.41 -0.56
N VAL A 163 0.66 -6.51 -1.36
CA VAL A 163 -0.60 -5.85 -1.05
C VAL A 163 -1.55 -6.04 -2.22
N PHE A 164 -2.77 -6.49 -1.94
CA PHE A 164 -3.80 -6.65 -2.95
C PHE A 164 -4.34 -5.28 -3.41
N PRO A 165 -4.35 -4.98 -4.73
CA PRO A 165 -5.03 -3.81 -5.29
C PRO A 165 -6.44 -3.64 -4.75
N ARG A 166 -6.79 -2.39 -4.42
CA ARG A 166 -8.11 -2.01 -3.86
C ARG A 166 -8.52 -2.78 -2.60
N ASN A 167 -7.56 -3.33 -1.85
CA ASN A 167 -7.82 -4.15 -0.65
C ASN A 167 -8.68 -5.40 -0.94
N GLN A 168 -8.57 -5.93 -2.17
CA GLN A 168 -9.26 -7.15 -2.60
C GLN A 168 -8.49 -8.40 -2.15
N PHE A 169 -8.30 -8.53 -0.84
CA PHE A 169 -7.66 -9.69 -0.23
C PHE A 169 -8.36 -10.98 -0.69
N ASN A 170 -7.60 -11.91 -1.26
CA ASN A 170 -8.13 -13.17 -1.78
C ASN A 170 -7.29 -14.35 -1.27
N PRO A 171 -7.77 -15.10 -0.26
CA PRO A 171 -7.08 -16.28 0.29
C PRO A 171 -6.71 -17.32 -0.77
N ALA A 172 -7.48 -17.46 -1.84
CA ALA A 172 -7.22 -18.44 -2.90
C ALA A 172 -5.90 -18.19 -3.64
N LEU A 173 -5.40 -16.94 -3.63
CA LEU A 173 -4.18 -16.55 -4.33
C LEU A 173 -2.92 -16.63 -3.46
N LEU A 174 -3.05 -16.92 -2.16
CA LEU A 174 -1.90 -16.92 -1.23
C LEU A 174 -0.86 -17.98 -1.58
N ASN A 175 -1.28 -19.15 -2.07
CA ASN A 175 -0.34 -20.19 -2.49
C ASN A 175 0.47 -19.76 -3.72
N THR A 176 -0.18 -19.13 -4.71
CA THR A 176 0.53 -18.55 -5.88
C THR A 176 1.56 -17.51 -5.42
N LEU A 177 1.23 -16.66 -4.45
CA LEU A 177 2.17 -15.67 -3.91
C LEU A 177 3.37 -16.34 -3.22
N LYS A 178 3.13 -17.38 -2.41
CA LYS A 178 4.19 -18.15 -1.74
C LYS A 178 5.15 -18.81 -2.72
N GLU A 179 4.63 -19.40 -3.81
CA GLU A 179 5.45 -20.00 -4.88
C GLU A 179 6.41 -19.01 -5.54
N HIS A 180 6.08 -17.72 -5.50
CA HIS A 180 6.90 -16.64 -6.02
C HIS A 180 7.72 -15.91 -4.92
N GLY A 181 7.85 -16.51 -3.73
CA GLY A 181 8.71 -16.02 -2.65
C GLY A 181 8.13 -14.88 -1.82
N MET A 182 6.84 -14.58 -1.96
CA MET A 182 6.13 -13.64 -1.10
C MET A 182 5.54 -14.38 0.10
N HIS A 183 5.95 -13.97 1.29
CA HIS A 183 5.58 -14.63 2.56
C HIS A 183 4.78 -13.71 3.50
N THR A 184 4.57 -12.46 3.09
CA THR A 184 3.86 -11.45 3.88
C THR A 184 2.82 -10.76 3.03
N VAL A 185 1.60 -10.60 3.55
CA VAL A 185 0.49 -9.90 2.88
C VAL A 185 -0.16 -8.89 3.81
N ARG A 186 -0.70 -7.81 3.24
CA ARG A 186 -1.61 -6.92 3.97
C ARG A 186 -3.04 -7.44 3.84
N GLY A 187 -3.65 -7.80 4.96
CA GLY A 187 -5.08 -8.09 5.08
C GLY A 187 -5.91 -6.84 5.40
N ASN A 188 -7.22 -6.99 5.49
CA ASN A 188 -8.15 -5.88 5.79
C ASN A 188 -8.44 -5.76 7.29
N GLU A 189 -8.98 -4.61 7.71
CA GLU A 189 -9.44 -4.42 9.08
C GLU A 189 -10.49 -5.49 9.45
N LYS A 190 -10.38 -6.09 10.63
CA LYS A 190 -11.27 -7.15 11.13
C LYS A 190 -12.64 -6.61 11.57
N HIS A 191 -13.38 -6.00 10.64
CA HIS A 191 -14.72 -5.47 10.85
C HIS A 191 -15.56 -5.49 9.55
N SER A 192 -16.87 -5.75 9.65
CA SER A 192 -17.78 -5.92 8.51
C SER A 192 -17.84 -4.72 7.54
N LEU A 193 -17.55 -3.53 8.07
CA LEU A 193 -17.42 -2.28 7.32
C LEU A 193 -16.26 -2.32 6.33
N TYR A 194 -15.16 -3.01 6.67
CA TYR A 194 -13.91 -3.04 5.93
C TYR A 194 -13.71 -4.30 5.08
N ARG A 195 -14.56 -5.31 5.30
CA ARG A 195 -14.58 -6.53 4.48
C ARG A 195 -14.58 -6.22 2.98
N GLU A 196 -13.71 -6.93 2.29
CA GLU A 196 -13.58 -6.97 0.84
C GLU A 196 -14.88 -7.36 0.15
N ARG A 197 -15.13 -6.76 -1.02
CA ARG A 197 -16.35 -6.96 -1.80
C ARG A 197 -16.04 -6.85 -3.29
N GLU A 198 -16.73 -7.66 -4.07
CA GLU A 198 -16.75 -7.56 -5.53
C GLU A 198 -17.48 -6.28 -5.97
N GLY A 199 -17.02 -5.70 -7.07
CA GLY A 199 -17.67 -4.58 -7.74
C GLY A 199 -17.62 -3.25 -6.99
N ARG A 200 -18.57 -2.36 -7.32
CA ARG A 200 -18.60 -0.98 -6.78
C ARG A 200 -19.14 -0.96 -5.36
N GLU A 201 -18.40 -0.29 -4.47
CA GLU A 201 -18.83 -0.10 -3.08
C GLU A 201 -20.18 0.65 -2.98
N ARG A 202 -21.06 0.15 -2.12
CA ARG A 202 -22.36 0.77 -1.80
C ARG A 202 -22.17 2.13 -1.11
N LYS A 203 -22.94 3.15 -1.51
CA LYS A 203 -22.85 4.52 -0.99
C LYS A 203 -22.91 4.61 0.54
N LEU A 204 -23.77 3.81 1.19
CA LEU A 204 -23.90 3.79 2.65
C LEU A 204 -22.61 3.32 3.34
N HIS A 205 -21.96 2.27 2.83
CA HIS A 205 -20.70 1.78 3.40
C HIS A 205 -19.58 2.82 3.24
N ARG A 206 -19.50 3.46 2.08
CA ARG A 206 -18.57 4.56 1.84
C ARG A 206 -18.77 5.71 2.82
N ALA A 207 -20.03 6.08 3.10
CA ALA A 207 -20.36 7.12 4.09
C ALA A 207 -19.97 6.69 5.52
N LEU A 208 -20.26 5.46 5.92
CA LEU A 208 -19.87 4.93 7.22
C LEU A 208 -18.34 4.86 7.38
N ARG A 209 -17.58 4.43 6.36
CA ARG A 209 -16.11 4.49 6.34
C ARG A 209 -15.56 5.91 6.37
N LEU A 210 -16.32 6.89 5.87
CA LEU A 210 -15.94 8.30 5.98
C LEU A 210 -16.14 8.80 7.40
N MET A 211 -17.30 8.53 8.01
CA MET A 211 -17.58 8.89 9.41
C MET A 211 -16.58 8.20 10.35
N ASP A 212 -16.24 6.94 10.07
CA ASP A 212 -15.24 6.18 10.82
C ASP A 212 -13.79 6.63 10.58
N ALA A 213 -13.55 7.64 9.75
CA ALA A 213 -12.26 8.33 9.77
C ALA A 213 -12.16 9.34 10.92
N TYR A 214 -13.29 9.85 11.41
CA TYR A 214 -13.35 10.95 12.39
C TYR A 214 -13.90 10.52 13.75
N VAL A 215 -14.84 9.57 13.81
CA VAL A 215 -15.53 9.16 15.05
C VAL A 215 -15.55 7.65 15.16
N ASN A 216 -15.11 7.10 16.31
CA ASN A 216 -14.96 5.66 16.54
C ASN A 216 -16.27 4.87 16.47
N ILE A 217 -16.59 4.34 15.28
CA ILE A 217 -17.77 3.50 15.01
C ILE A 217 -17.38 2.03 15.03
N SER A 218 -16.23 1.69 14.45
CA SER A 218 -15.87 0.29 14.15
C SER A 218 -14.74 -0.28 15.02
N GLY A 219 -14.15 0.53 15.92
CA GLY A 219 -13.07 0.12 16.81
C GLY A 219 -11.70 0.74 16.48
N GLN A 220 -10.70 0.32 17.24
CA GLN A 220 -9.30 0.77 17.08
C GLN A 220 -8.56 0.02 15.97
N HIS A 221 -9.01 -1.19 15.64
CA HIS A 221 -8.39 -2.10 14.65
C HIS A 221 -6.92 -2.43 14.94
N THR A 222 -6.56 -2.47 16.22
CA THR A 222 -5.29 -3.00 16.69
C THR A 222 -5.41 -4.49 16.94
N PHE A 223 -4.29 -5.23 16.84
CA PHE A 223 -4.31 -6.68 16.97
C PHE A 223 -3.02 -7.21 17.60
N ALA A 224 -3.11 -8.32 18.31
CA ALA A 224 -1.91 -8.99 18.83
C ALA A 224 -1.01 -9.44 17.67
N PRO A 225 0.32 -9.31 17.76
CA PRO A 225 1.24 -9.73 16.71
C PRO A 225 1.08 -11.22 16.35
N ASP A 226 0.77 -12.05 17.35
CA ASP A 226 0.57 -13.50 17.19
C ASP A 226 -0.68 -13.84 16.32
N ASN A 227 -1.60 -12.88 16.12
CA ASN A 227 -2.78 -13.06 15.27
C ASN A 227 -2.52 -12.79 13.78
N CYS A 228 -1.26 -12.59 13.39
CA CYS A 228 -0.87 -12.33 12.00
C CYS A 228 -0.54 -13.61 11.21
N VAL A 229 -0.43 -14.77 11.86
CA VAL A 229 -0.09 -16.02 11.16
C VAL A 229 -1.37 -16.68 10.64
N GLU A 230 -1.46 -16.89 9.33
CA GLU A 230 -2.62 -17.52 8.67
C GLU A 230 -2.14 -18.41 7.51
N GLN A 231 -2.44 -19.72 7.54
CA GLN A 231 -2.16 -20.66 6.43
C GLN A 231 -0.70 -20.64 5.90
N ASP A 232 0.26 -20.65 6.83
CA ASP A 232 1.71 -20.56 6.54
C ASP A 232 2.11 -19.26 5.82
N MET A 233 1.31 -18.20 5.98
CA MET A 233 1.52 -16.85 5.47
C MET A 233 1.44 -15.86 6.62
N ILE A 234 2.27 -14.81 6.60
CA ILE A 234 2.12 -13.71 7.55
C ILE A 234 1.14 -12.69 6.97
N ASN A 235 -0.10 -12.71 7.44
CA ASN A 235 -1.13 -11.73 7.15
C ASN A 235 -1.09 -10.61 8.20
N ILE A 236 -0.72 -9.39 7.80
CA ILE A 236 -0.71 -8.20 8.66
C ILE A 236 -1.93 -7.34 8.31
N PRO A 237 -3.05 -7.42 9.05
CA PRO A 237 -4.22 -6.60 8.79
C PRO A 237 -3.88 -5.10 8.76
N SER A 238 -4.51 -4.34 7.88
CA SER A 238 -4.55 -2.89 8.03
C SER A 238 -5.38 -2.51 9.25
N SER A 239 -5.08 -1.35 9.83
CA SER A 239 -5.86 -0.76 10.92
C SER A 239 -6.61 0.48 10.47
N ARG A 240 -5.99 1.31 9.63
CA ARG A 240 -6.58 2.60 9.25
C ARG A 240 -6.01 3.17 7.98
N PHE A 241 -6.92 3.60 7.09
CA PHE A 241 -6.59 4.48 5.97
C PHE A 241 -6.35 5.91 6.44
N LEU A 242 -5.16 6.47 6.20
CA LEU A 242 -4.86 7.87 6.40
C LEU A 242 -5.45 8.69 5.24
N ARG A 243 -6.66 9.23 5.47
CA ARG A 243 -7.31 10.12 4.51
C ARG A 243 -6.51 11.42 4.35
N PRO A 244 -6.33 11.93 3.12
CA PRO A 244 -5.65 13.20 2.91
C PRO A 244 -6.42 14.35 3.55
N TYR A 245 -5.73 15.48 3.70
CA TYR A 245 -6.27 16.73 4.15
C TYR A 245 -7.49 17.14 3.32
N ALA A 246 -8.61 17.38 4.01
CA ALA A 246 -9.85 17.82 3.38
C ALA A 246 -10.06 19.32 3.64
N LYS A 247 -9.69 20.19 2.69
CA LYS A 247 -9.81 21.65 2.84
C LYS A 247 -11.20 22.12 3.26
N GLN A 248 -12.25 21.54 2.67
CA GLN A 248 -13.65 21.87 2.98
C GLN A 248 -14.10 21.40 4.37
N ALA A 249 -13.39 20.44 4.96
CA ALA A 249 -13.69 19.86 6.27
C ALA A 249 -12.50 19.98 7.22
N SER A 250 -11.68 21.04 7.04
CA SER A 250 -10.42 21.23 7.78
C SER A 250 -10.61 21.28 9.29
N PHE A 251 -11.77 21.73 9.76
CA PHE A 251 -12.15 21.72 11.19
C PHE A 251 -12.32 20.29 11.78
N LEU A 252 -12.45 19.26 10.95
CA LEU A 252 -12.50 17.86 11.38
C LEU A 252 -11.11 17.19 11.43
N GLU A 253 -10.07 17.82 10.90
CA GLU A 253 -8.71 17.26 10.84
C GLU A 253 -8.14 16.94 12.23
N PRO A 254 -8.35 17.78 13.28
CA PRO A 254 -7.95 17.41 14.65
C PRO A 254 -8.66 16.14 15.16
N LEU A 255 -9.92 15.89 14.78
CA LEU A 255 -10.63 14.66 15.17
C LEU A 255 -10.04 13.42 14.50
N LYS A 256 -9.69 13.54 13.22
CA LYS A 256 -8.99 12.48 12.48
C LYS A 256 -7.65 12.14 13.14
N LEU A 257 -6.85 13.15 13.45
CA LEU A 257 -5.56 12.98 14.15
C LEU A 257 -5.74 12.38 15.55
N TYR A 258 -6.69 12.91 16.34
CA TYR A 258 -7.02 12.36 17.66
C TYR A 258 -7.36 10.88 17.57
N ARG A 259 -8.13 10.49 16.56
CA ARG A 259 -8.51 9.09 16.36
C ARG A 259 -7.31 8.20 16.05
N ILE A 260 -6.40 8.64 15.18
CA ILE A 260 -5.17 7.90 14.87
C ILE A 260 -4.30 7.77 16.13
N LYS A 261 -4.04 8.88 16.83
CA LYS A 261 -3.24 8.90 18.07
C LYS A 261 -3.85 7.99 19.15
N LYS A 262 -5.18 7.95 19.28
CA LYS A 262 -5.87 7.05 20.23
C LYS A 262 -5.65 5.57 19.90
N ALA A 263 -5.67 5.19 18.61
CA ALA A 263 -5.39 3.83 18.18
C ALA A 263 -3.92 3.45 18.39
N MET A 264 -2.99 4.36 18.07
CA MET A 264 -1.55 4.17 18.31
C MET A 264 -1.26 3.95 19.80
N ARG A 265 -1.79 4.80 20.69
CA ARG A 265 -1.60 4.65 22.14
C ARG A 265 -2.23 3.36 22.67
N HIS A 266 -3.39 2.97 22.14
CA HIS A 266 -4.00 1.69 22.50
C HIS A 266 -3.09 0.51 22.12
N ALA A 267 -2.50 0.53 20.92
CA ALA A 267 -1.58 -0.51 20.49
C ALA A 267 -0.31 -0.54 21.34
N SER A 268 0.30 0.61 21.60
CA SER A 268 1.54 0.72 22.37
C SER A 268 1.36 0.21 23.80
N GLN A 269 0.25 0.54 24.46
CA GLN A 269 -0.04 0.10 25.83
C GLN A 269 -0.30 -1.40 25.97
N ARG A 270 -0.74 -2.06 24.87
CA ARG A 270 -1.17 -3.46 24.90
C ARG A 270 -0.20 -4.42 24.23
N GLY A 271 0.91 -3.92 23.69
CA GLY A 271 1.82 -4.73 22.89
C GLY A 271 1.18 -5.24 21.59
N GLU A 272 0.24 -4.46 21.05
CA GLU A 272 -0.48 -4.77 19.81
C GLU A 272 0.15 -4.03 18.61
N VAL A 273 -0.27 -4.42 17.41
CA VAL A 273 0.11 -3.80 16.14
C VAL A 273 -0.92 -2.73 15.77
N PHE A 274 -0.46 -1.58 15.28
CA PHE A 274 -1.26 -0.61 14.57
C PHE A 274 -0.68 -0.38 13.17
N HIS A 275 -1.47 -0.67 12.14
CA HIS A 275 -1.07 -0.59 10.74
C HIS A 275 -1.78 0.56 10.02
N LEU A 276 -1.07 1.67 9.82
CA LEU A 276 -1.55 2.83 9.08
C LEU A 276 -1.22 2.67 7.59
N TRP A 277 -2.15 3.00 6.70
CA TRP A 277 -1.87 2.92 5.26
C TRP A 277 -2.47 4.07 4.47
N PHE A 278 -1.86 4.41 3.33
CA PHE A 278 -2.36 5.44 2.42
C PHE A 278 -1.75 5.32 1.02
N HIS A 279 -2.16 6.20 0.10
CA HIS A 279 -1.53 6.26 -1.22
C HIS A 279 -0.71 7.56 -1.31
N PRO A 280 0.54 7.52 -1.80
CA PRO A 280 1.36 8.74 -1.93
C PRO A 280 0.71 9.82 -2.81
N HIS A 281 -0.05 9.42 -3.84
CA HIS A 281 -0.73 10.38 -4.72
C HIS A 281 -1.85 11.16 -4.01
N ASN A 282 -2.42 10.65 -2.90
CA ASN A 282 -3.38 11.40 -2.09
C ASN A 282 -2.73 12.67 -1.49
N PHE A 283 -1.40 12.66 -1.33
CA PHE A 283 -0.63 13.80 -0.84
C PHE A 283 -0.18 14.74 -1.98
N GLY A 284 -0.44 14.40 -3.24
CA GLY A 284 -0.01 15.20 -4.40
C GLY A 284 -0.68 16.58 -4.48
N THR A 285 -1.79 16.77 -3.77
CA THR A 285 -2.39 18.09 -3.52
C THR A 285 -2.35 18.41 -2.03
N ASN A 286 -2.43 19.69 -1.65
CA ASN A 286 -2.32 20.15 -0.25
C ASN A 286 -1.09 19.54 0.46
N ILE A 287 0.04 19.49 -0.25
CA ILE A 287 1.26 18.78 0.20
C ILE A 287 1.67 19.25 1.60
N LYS A 288 1.65 20.57 1.84
CA LYS A 288 2.05 21.15 3.12
C LYS A 288 1.21 20.61 4.28
N GLU A 289 -0.11 20.61 4.13
CA GLU A 289 -1.05 20.18 5.16
C GLU A 289 -0.98 18.66 5.39
N ASN A 290 -0.86 17.89 4.31
CA ASN A 290 -0.69 16.44 4.39
C ASN A 290 0.62 16.03 5.07
N ILE A 291 1.73 16.70 4.74
CA ILE A 291 3.02 16.46 5.37
C ILE A 291 3.00 16.88 6.85
N ALA A 292 2.38 18.01 7.19
CA ALA A 292 2.24 18.43 8.60
C ALA A 292 1.48 17.38 9.42
N MET A 293 0.41 16.81 8.87
CA MET A 293 -0.33 15.72 9.50
C MET A 293 0.52 14.46 9.68
N LEU A 294 1.32 14.11 8.67
CA LEU A 294 2.23 12.96 8.77
C LEU A 294 3.31 13.19 9.82
N GLN A 295 3.89 14.39 9.88
CA GLN A 295 4.85 14.78 10.91
C GLN A 295 4.25 14.68 12.31
N GLU A 296 3.00 15.11 12.50
CA GLU A 296 2.31 14.95 13.79
C GLU A 296 2.11 13.49 14.21
N ILE A 297 1.91 12.59 13.24
CA ILE A 297 1.78 11.15 13.50
C ILE A 297 3.15 10.56 13.86
N CYS A 298 4.21 10.91 13.11
CA CYS A 298 5.56 10.43 13.37
C CYS A 298 6.12 10.96 14.71
N GLN A 299 5.87 12.22 15.05
CA GLN A 299 6.23 12.77 16.35
C GLN A 299 5.52 12.02 17.48
N TYR A 300 4.24 11.72 17.32
CA TYR A 300 3.50 10.97 18.33
C TYR A 300 3.97 9.52 18.44
N TYR A 301 4.43 8.92 17.34
CA TYR A 301 5.09 7.61 17.39
C TYR A 301 6.36 7.66 18.26
N GLU A 302 7.22 8.67 18.08
CA GLU A 302 8.43 8.85 18.88
C GLU A 302 8.10 8.99 20.38
N ASP A 303 7.06 9.74 20.73
CA ASP A 303 6.57 9.83 22.11
C ASP A 303 6.19 8.45 22.68
N LEU A 304 5.45 7.64 21.91
CA LEU A 304 5.03 6.29 22.32
C LEU A 304 6.19 5.28 22.32
N GLN A 305 7.19 5.47 21.47
CA GLN A 305 8.42 4.67 21.50
C GLN A 305 9.17 4.91 22.82
N ASN A 306 9.32 6.17 23.22
CA ASN A 306 9.97 6.54 24.48
C ASN A 306 9.17 6.10 25.72
N GLU A 307 7.83 6.21 25.68
CA GLU A 307 6.96 5.88 26.82
C GLU A 307 6.72 4.37 26.97
N PHE A 308 6.54 3.63 25.86
CA PHE A 308 6.06 2.24 25.87
C PHE A 308 6.93 1.24 25.11
N GLY A 309 8.03 1.67 24.49
CA GLY A 309 8.83 0.80 23.61
C GLY A 309 8.10 0.42 22.32
N PHE A 310 7.18 1.27 21.85
CA PHE A 310 6.46 1.08 20.59
C PHE A 310 7.45 1.14 19.41
N GLU A 311 7.55 0.07 18.62
CA GLU A 311 8.59 -0.08 17.60
C GLU A 311 8.02 0.13 16.19
N SER A 312 8.63 0.99 15.38
CA SER A 312 8.28 1.10 13.96
C SER A 312 8.96 -0.02 13.18
N VAL A 313 8.19 -0.72 12.35
CA VAL A 313 8.68 -1.83 11.52
C VAL A 313 7.96 -1.83 10.17
N THR A 314 8.68 -2.24 9.13
CA THR A 314 8.08 -2.61 7.84
C THR A 314 7.25 -3.88 7.99
N MET A 315 6.43 -4.19 6.99
CA MET A 315 5.69 -5.45 6.93
C MET A 315 6.64 -6.65 6.98
N GLN A 316 7.74 -6.62 6.21
CA GLN A 316 8.73 -7.69 6.22
C GLN A 316 9.45 -7.85 7.56
N GLU A 317 9.86 -6.76 8.21
CA GLU A 317 10.53 -6.84 9.52
C GLU A 317 9.59 -7.39 10.59
N LEU A 318 8.30 -7.01 10.57
CA LEU A 318 7.31 -7.60 11.47
C LEU A 318 7.20 -9.11 11.23
N ALA A 319 7.08 -9.54 9.97
CA ALA A 319 7.03 -10.95 9.61
C ALA A 319 8.28 -11.72 10.08
N GLN A 320 9.49 -11.17 9.91
CA GLN A 320 10.73 -11.78 10.40
C GLN A 320 10.76 -11.92 11.93
N LYS A 321 10.27 -10.90 12.66
CA LYS A 321 10.18 -10.95 14.12
C LYS A 321 9.18 -12.02 14.59
N LEU A 322 8.09 -12.22 13.86
CA LEU A 322 7.11 -13.26 14.16
C LEU A 322 7.66 -14.66 13.87
N ALA A 323 8.27 -14.87 12.71
CA ALA A 323 8.86 -16.17 12.34
C ALA A 323 9.96 -16.62 13.31
N ARG A 324 10.82 -15.70 13.79
CA ARG A 324 11.86 -16.03 14.78
C ARG A 324 11.30 -16.51 16.12
N LYS A 325 10.11 -16.06 16.52
CA LYS A 325 9.48 -16.52 17.76
C LYS A 325 8.97 -17.95 17.66
N GLU A 326 8.49 -18.37 16.50
CA GLU A 326 8.01 -19.74 16.27
C GLU A 326 9.15 -20.78 16.30
N VAL A 327 10.38 -20.40 15.95
CA VAL A 327 11.55 -21.31 15.96
C VAL A 327 12.13 -21.52 17.37
N ILE A 328 11.86 -20.61 18.31
CA ILE A 328 12.43 -20.62 19.67
C ILE A 328 11.47 -21.29 20.68
N LEU A 329 10.20 -21.43 20.33
CA LEU A 329 9.18 -22.17 21.09
C LEU A 329 9.13 -23.63 20.62
#